data_AF-A8NAK4-F1
#
_entry.id   AF-A8NAK4-F1
#
_cell.length_a   1.000
_cell.length_b   1.000
_cell.length_c   1.000
_cell.angle_alpha   90.00
_cell.angle_beta   90.00
_cell.angle_gamma   90.00
#
_symmetry.space_group_name_H-M   'P 1'
#
loop_
_entity.id
_entity.type
_entity.pdbx_description
1 polymer ?
#
loop_
_entity_poly.entity_id
_entity_poly.type
_entity_poly.pdbx_seq_one_letter_code
_entity_poly.pdbx_strand_id
1 'polypeptide(L)'
;MLPIELLLKIVDHLADDPKPTKHLTNLSLTSRTFTAACQSHLFKELNLEGSRMEVPFKLKFLQDVVLDGNPSILNYVQSLRISFTWPLRMPFSDSEETHMRASPWLLNDPTFKRVLESLGSLPSPPKSLALSHVGGDVAQSSILSWIRHSFFPSSITKLELTNCDDAPMHIFLLLPHLKELVLNCTSTDFDIRKEQHRKELDSVVEEGTLGDFYTSHRIIRQLLRSIRDRHVRPLVDLSRLRILKVCPHEERGPEYWQRLINLSRETLEEIHLTYQPTNRWGDPCSVDWYFYTPLGTLINLSKTRNLRVLAFAISTWFKKGRPHLDVVGDITTVLASLTPPSMNLLTTLHLAITIYDSDPFPITHKQNWDGLCSEIIRLSCGRSNADAEARLEVEVDVTVWMLNCKVTKDWGPYDHIEQSLSPLREMDGLDYRITFPSEMVP
;
A
#
# COMPACT_ATOMS: atom_id res chain seq x y z
N MET A 1 -8.28 -39.66 11.45
CA MET A 1 -7.66 -38.33 11.68
C MET A 1 -7.36 -37.75 10.31
N LEU A 2 -7.68 -36.47 10.06
CA LEU A 2 -7.27 -35.78 8.84
C LEU A 2 -5.74 -35.62 8.82
N PRO A 3 -5.06 -35.81 7.68
CA PRO A 3 -3.64 -35.47 7.55
C PRO A 3 -3.39 -34.00 7.89
N ILE A 4 -2.29 -33.70 8.58
CA ILE A 4 -2.00 -32.33 9.04
C ILE A 4 -1.84 -31.36 7.87
N GLU A 5 -1.30 -31.83 6.75
CA GLU A 5 -1.16 -31.05 5.50
C GLU A 5 -2.52 -30.63 4.94
N LEU A 6 -3.50 -31.54 4.97
CA LEU A 6 -4.85 -31.24 4.50
C LEU A 6 -5.55 -30.28 5.46
N LEU A 7 -5.31 -30.41 6.77
CA LEU A 7 -5.81 -29.48 7.77
C LEU A 7 -5.30 -28.06 7.52
N LEU A 8 -3.99 -27.91 7.33
CA LEU A 8 -3.35 -26.62 7.05
C LEU A 8 -3.92 -26.01 5.77
N LYS A 9 -4.03 -26.78 4.69
CA LYS A 9 -4.64 -26.30 3.43
C LYS A 9 -6.07 -25.77 3.60
N ILE A 10 -6.90 -26.45 4.42
CA ILE A 10 -8.27 -25.98 4.70
C ILE A 10 -8.22 -24.65 5.47
N VAL A 11 -7.36 -24.54 6.48
CA VAL A 11 -7.21 -23.32 7.28
C VAL A 11 -6.67 -22.17 6.45
N ASP A 12 -5.64 -22.41 5.64
CA ASP A 12 -5.05 -21.43 4.72
C ASP A 12 -6.12 -20.90 3.76
N HIS A 13 -6.89 -21.79 3.13
CA HIS A 13 -7.96 -21.37 2.21
C HIS A 13 -9.04 -20.53 2.90
N LEU A 14 -9.42 -20.85 4.14
CA LEU A 14 -10.38 -20.04 4.92
C LEU A 14 -9.78 -18.73 5.42
N ALA A 15 -8.46 -18.65 5.56
CA ALA A 15 -7.78 -17.41 5.92
C ALA A 15 -7.77 -16.40 4.76
N ASP A 16 -7.88 -16.87 3.53
CA ASP A 16 -7.95 -16.05 2.31
C ASP A 16 -9.39 -15.65 1.92
N ASP A 17 -10.40 -16.17 2.62
CA ASP A 17 -11.83 -15.89 2.36
C ASP A 17 -12.22 -14.45 2.80
N PRO A 18 -13.25 -13.79 2.24
CA PRO A 18 -13.59 -12.38 2.57
C PRO A 18 -14.00 -12.12 4.02
N LYS A 19 -14.33 -13.16 4.80
CA LYS A 19 -14.71 -13.06 6.22
C LYS A 19 -13.90 -14.05 7.07
N PRO A 20 -12.56 -13.99 7.01
CA PRO A 20 -11.71 -15.07 7.48
C PRO A 20 -11.85 -15.27 9.00
N THR A 21 -11.97 -14.18 9.76
CA THR A 21 -12.13 -14.22 11.22
C THR A 21 -13.31 -15.06 11.67
N LYS A 22 -14.47 -14.93 11.01
CA LYS A 22 -15.68 -15.68 11.38
C LYS A 22 -15.51 -17.18 11.10
N HIS A 23 -15.02 -17.52 9.91
CA HIS A 23 -14.84 -18.90 9.49
C HIS A 23 -13.76 -19.60 10.32
N LEU A 24 -12.62 -18.96 10.52
CA LEU A 24 -11.53 -19.47 11.35
C LEU A 24 -11.92 -19.63 12.81
N THR A 25 -12.67 -18.67 13.38
CA THR A 25 -13.15 -18.76 14.77
C THR A 25 -14.07 -19.96 14.93
N ASN A 26 -15.07 -20.11 14.05
CA ASN A 26 -15.98 -21.25 14.10
C ASN A 26 -15.22 -22.57 13.97
N LEU A 27 -14.31 -22.67 13.00
CA LEU A 27 -13.51 -23.88 12.79
C LEU A 27 -12.64 -24.21 14.00
N SER A 28 -12.04 -23.20 14.63
CA SER A 28 -11.19 -23.36 15.83
C SER A 28 -11.95 -23.96 17.03
N LEU A 29 -13.27 -23.72 17.10
CA LEU A 29 -14.15 -24.23 18.15
C LEU A 29 -14.68 -25.63 17.86
N THR A 30 -14.74 -26.04 16.58
CA THR A 30 -15.28 -27.35 16.21
C THR A 30 -14.39 -28.53 16.62
N SER A 31 -13.06 -28.36 16.61
CA SER A 31 -12.12 -29.41 17.01
C SER A 31 -10.76 -28.84 17.44
N ARG A 32 -10.17 -29.46 18.47
CA ARG A 32 -8.84 -29.14 19.00
C ARG A 32 -7.73 -29.25 17.95
N THR A 33 -7.91 -30.09 16.93
CA THR A 33 -6.93 -30.26 15.85
C THR A 33 -6.77 -29.01 15.00
N PHE A 34 -7.85 -28.22 14.84
CA PHE A 34 -7.82 -26.97 14.07
C PHE A 34 -7.43 -25.77 14.92
N THR A 35 -7.59 -25.85 16.25
CA THR A 35 -7.43 -24.69 17.14
C THR A 35 -6.08 -23.99 16.95
N ALA A 36 -4.96 -24.71 17.00
CA ALA A 36 -3.65 -24.09 16.89
C ALA A 36 -3.41 -23.44 15.51
N ALA A 37 -3.77 -24.13 14.43
CA ALA A 37 -3.66 -23.61 13.06
C ALA A 37 -4.56 -22.38 12.86
N CYS A 38 -5.84 -22.45 13.24
CA CYS A 38 -6.72 -21.29 13.13
C CYS A 38 -6.21 -20.10 13.97
N GLN A 39 -5.73 -20.36 15.20
CA GLN A 39 -5.19 -19.32 16.07
C GLN A 39 -3.96 -18.65 15.47
N SER A 40 -3.09 -19.37 14.75
CA SER A 40 -1.93 -18.76 14.09
C SER A 40 -2.31 -17.77 12.99
N HIS A 41 -3.48 -17.93 12.35
CA HIS A 41 -4.02 -16.94 11.42
C HIS A 41 -4.79 -15.82 12.14
N LEU A 42 -5.66 -16.17 13.11
CA LEU A 42 -6.48 -15.21 13.85
C LEU A 42 -5.66 -14.18 14.64
N PHE A 43 -4.53 -14.60 15.21
CA PHE A 43 -3.65 -13.77 16.04
C PHE A 43 -2.35 -13.37 15.34
N LYS A 44 -2.27 -13.55 14.01
CA LYS A 44 -1.09 -13.19 13.21
C LYS A 44 -0.76 -11.71 13.28
N GLU A 45 -1.80 -10.86 13.35
CA GLU A 45 -1.67 -9.42 13.46
C GLU A 45 -2.31 -8.91 14.76
N LEU A 46 -1.55 -8.13 15.51
CA LEU A 46 -2.06 -7.35 16.62
C LEU A 46 -2.52 -5.98 16.11
N ASN A 47 -3.83 -5.84 15.89
CA ASN A 47 -4.43 -4.62 15.35
C ASN A 47 -5.01 -3.75 16.48
N LEU A 48 -4.30 -2.66 16.81
CA LEU A 48 -4.69 -1.60 17.74
C LEU A 48 -5.10 -0.31 17.01
N GLU A 49 -5.63 -0.42 15.80
CA GLU A 49 -6.32 0.70 15.14
C GLU A 49 -7.75 0.85 15.65
N GLY A 50 -8.27 2.08 15.56
CA GLY A 50 -9.64 2.38 15.91
C GLY A 50 -9.76 3.67 16.72
N SER A 51 -10.98 3.97 17.13
CA SER A 51 -11.29 5.10 17.98
C SER A 51 -10.73 4.91 19.39
N ARG A 52 -10.62 6.03 20.13
CA ARG A 52 -10.28 6.01 21.57
C ARG A 52 -11.26 5.19 22.41
N MET A 53 -12.46 4.89 21.90
CA MET A 53 -13.41 4.00 22.58
C MET A 53 -13.09 2.53 22.31
N GLU A 54 -12.67 2.16 21.09
CA GLU A 54 -12.42 0.78 20.69
C GLU A 54 -11.08 0.23 21.19
N VAL A 55 -10.01 1.03 21.11
CA VAL A 55 -8.67 0.58 21.48
C VAL A 55 -8.58 0.12 22.95
N PRO A 56 -9.19 0.79 23.95
CA PRO A 56 -9.23 0.29 25.32
C PRO A 56 -9.93 -1.07 25.45
N PHE A 57 -10.98 -1.36 24.69
CA PHE A 57 -11.60 -2.69 24.70
C PHE A 57 -10.67 -3.76 24.12
N LYS A 58 -9.94 -3.42 23.05
CA LYS A 58 -8.92 -4.31 22.49
C LYS A 58 -7.79 -4.56 23.49
N LEU A 59 -7.30 -3.51 24.17
CA LEU A 59 -6.28 -3.64 25.21
C LEU A 59 -6.77 -4.47 26.39
N LYS A 60 -8.02 -4.29 26.84
CA LYS A 60 -8.61 -5.10 27.89
C LYS A 60 -8.71 -6.57 27.46
N PHE A 61 -9.13 -6.85 26.23
CA PHE A 61 -9.10 -8.21 25.69
C PHE A 61 -7.68 -8.79 25.70
N LEU A 62 -6.67 -8.03 25.29
CA LEU A 62 -5.27 -8.47 25.34
C LEU A 62 -4.80 -8.73 26.77
N GLN A 63 -5.22 -7.92 27.74
CA GLN A 63 -4.93 -8.17 29.14
C GLN A 63 -5.57 -9.48 29.61
N ASP A 64 -6.90 -9.55 29.53
CA ASP A 64 -7.68 -10.61 30.18
C ASP A 64 -7.50 -11.96 29.49
N VAL A 65 -7.42 -11.96 28.16
CA VAL A 65 -7.41 -13.21 27.35
C VAL A 65 -6.00 -13.63 26.97
N VAL A 66 -5.14 -12.69 26.58
CA VAL A 66 -3.81 -13.02 26.04
C VAL A 66 -2.78 -13.05 27.16
N LEU A 67 -2.62 -11.96 27.93
CA LEU A 67 -1.60 -11.91 28.97
C LEU A 67 -1.94 -12.79 30.17
N ASP A 68 -3.15 -12.66 30.71
CA ASP A 68 -3.56 -13.36 31.94
C ASP A 68 -4.12 -14.76 31.66
N GLY A 69 -4.69 -14.97 30.47
CA GLY A 69 -5.33 -16.23 30.08
C GLY A 69 -4.38 -17.20 29.37
N ASN A 70 -3.91 -16.85 28.17
CA ASN A 70 -3.06 -17.71 27.35
C ASN A 70 -1.93 -16.93 26.65
N PRO A 71 -0.78 -16.73 27.32
CA PRO A 71 0.32 -15.95 26.77
C PRO A 71 0.97 -16.59 25.54
N SER A 72 0.77 -17.88 25.32
CA SER A 72 1.31 -18.57 24.14
C SER A 72 0.76 -18.02 22.82
N ILE A 73 -0.39 -17.33 22.84
CA ILE A 73 -0.97 -16.66 21.68
C ILE A 73 -0.01 -15.61 21.11
N LEU A 74 0.80 -14.96 21.95
CA LEU A 74 1.76 -13.95 21.49
C LEU A 74 2.80 -14.54 20.52
N ASN A 75 3.09 -15.85 20.58
CA ASN A 75 4.00 -16.51 19.64
C ASN A 75 3.51 -16.48 18.18
N TYR A 76 2.20 -16.24 17.98
CA TYR A 76 1.63 -16.15 16.64
C TYR A 76 1.71 -14.74 16.05
N VAL A 77 1.97 -13.72 16.86
CA VAL A 77 1.97 -12.33 16.41
C VAL A 77 3.21 -12.03 15.56
N GLN A 78 2.98 -11.74 14.28
CA GLN A 78 4.02 -11.41 13.31
C GLN A 78 3.98 -9.94 12.88
N SER A 79 2.84 -9.27 13.05
CA SER A 79 2.59 -7.89 12.64
C SER A 79 1.94 -7.08 13.76
N LEU A 80 2.34 -5.81 13.87
CA LEU A 80 1.77 -4.82 14.77
C LEU A 80 1.19 -3.68 13.94
N ARG A 81 -0.10 -3.38 14.14
CA ARG A 81 -0.77 -2.27 13.47
C ARG A 81 -1.31 -1.32 14.52
N ILE A 82 -0.84 -0.07 14.50
CA ILE A 82 -1.10 0.92 15.55
C ILE A 82 -1.58 2.21 14.89
N SER A 83 -2.72 2.71 15.35
CA SER A 83 -3.21 4.03 14.95
C SER A 83 -3.19 4.97 16.14
N PHE A 84 -2.69 6.20 15.94
CA PHE A 84 -2.71 7.25 16.96
C PHE A 84 -3.86 8.23 16.79
N THR A 85 -4.92 7.81 16.08
CA THR A 85 -6.13 8.62 15.84
C THR A 85 -6.71 9.20 17.13
N TRP A 86 -6.89 10.52 17.12
CA TRP A 86 -7.91 11.18 17.93
C TRP A 86 -9.26 11.07 17.19
N PRO A 87 -10.41 11.00 17.89
CA PRO A 87 -11.69 11.00 17.20
C PRO A 87 -11.81 12.21 16.27
N LEU A 88 -12.34 11.94 15.08
CA LEU A 88 -12.78 12.91 14.09
C LEU A 88 -13.40 14.14 14.75
N ARG A 89 -12.99 15.29 14.23
CA ARG A 89 -13.70 16.57 14.29
C ARG A 89 -15.21 16.30 14.24
N MET A 90 -15.93 16.65 15.31
CA MET A 90 -17.37 16.91 15.16
C MET A 90 -17.46 18.01 14.09
N PRO A 91 -18.25 17.85 13.02
CA PRO A 91 -18.25 18.75 11.86
C PRO A 91 -18.82 20.16 12.14
N PHE A 92 -18.84 20.60 13.41
CA PHE A 92 -19.53 21.82 13.86
C PHE A 92 -18.66 22.75 14.73
N SER A 93 -17.33 22.58 14.81
CA SER A 93 -16.48 23.57 15.49
C SER A 93 -15.72 24.42 14.48
N ASP A 94 -16.29 25.58 14.16
CA ASP A 94 -15.73 26.62 13.29
C ASP A 94 -14.53 27.37 13.90
N SER A 95 -13.86 26.82 14.91
CA SER A 95 -12.62 27.41 15.44
C SER A 95 -11.42 26.90 14.63
N GLU A 96 -10.82 27.77 13.82
CA GLU A 96 -9.69 27.50 12.92
C GLU A 96 -8.37 27.10 13.61
N GLU A 97 -8.27 27.02 14.94
CA GLU A 97 -6.97 26.91 15.62
C GLU A 97 -6.69 25.62 16.41
N THR A 98 -7.53 24.59 16.33
CA THR A 98 -7.16 23.29 16.93
C THR A 98 -6.47 22.41 15.89
N HIS A 99 -5.18 22.67 15.67
CA HIS A 99 -4.24 21.63 15.24
C HIS A 99 -4.32 20.49 16.28
N MET A 100 -5.24 19.54 16.07
CA MET A 100 -5.41 18.37 16.91
C MET A 100 -4.16 17.51 16.79
N ARG A 101 -3.21 17.75 17.72
CA ARG A 101 -1.99 16.96 17.83
C ARG A 101 -2.39 15.54 18.16
N ALA A 102 -1.94 14.57 17.37
CA ALA A 102 -2.04 13.17 17.75
C ALA A 102 -1.36 13.03 19.13
N SER A 103 -2.13 12.67 20.15
CA SER A 103 -1.54 12.37 21.45
C SER A 103 -1.17 10.90 21.45
N PRO A 104 0.10 10.52 21.62
CA PRO A 104 0.53 9.12 21.67
C PRO A 104 0.14 8.48 23.00
N TRP A 105 -1.12 8.64 23.43
CA TRP A 105 -1.66 8.18 24.71
C TRP A 105 -1.45 6.67 24.89
N LEU A 106 -1.55 5.91 23.80
CA LEU A 106 -1.32 4.47 23.77
C LEU A 106 0.10 4.11 24.22
N LEU A 107 1.11 4.92 23.89
CA LEU A 107 2.49 4.69 24.32
C LEU A 107 2.67 4.82 25.84
N ASN A 108 1.72 5.45 26.53
CA ASN A 108 1.69 5.57 27.98
C ASN A 108 0.81 4.51 28.66
N ASP A 109 0.06 3.71 27.90
CA ASP A 109 -0.81 2.67 28.46
C ASP A 109 0.02 1.51 29.05
N PRO A 110 -0.23 1.12 30.32
CA PRO A 110 0.57 0.08 30.98
C PRO A 110 0.33 -1.32 30.43
N THR A 111 -0.86 -1.61 29.91
CA THR A 111 -1.15 -2.90 29.28
C THR A 111 -0.44 -3.00 27.95
N PHE A 112 -0.49 -1.94 27.14
CA PHE A 112 0.25 -1.89 25.89
C PHE A 112 1.76 -2.10 26.08
N LYS A 113 2.36 -1.42 27.07
CA LYS A 113 3.78 -1.62 27.41
C LYS A 113 4.10 -3.08 27.76
N ARG A 114 3.30 -3.71 28.61
CA ARG A 114 3.48 -5.14 28.98
C ARG A 114 3.35 -6.07 27.78
N VAL A 115 2.39 -5.82 26.89
CA VAL A 115 2.26 -6.58 25.64
C VAL A 115 3.53 -6.46 24.80
N LEU A 116 4.06 -5.26 24.63
CA LEU A 116 5.28 -5.04 23.85
C LEU A 116 6.52 -5.67 24.47
N GLU A 117 6.69 -5.57 25.78
CA GLU A 117 7.77 -6.23 26.52
C GLU A 117 7.70 -7.74 26.31
N SER A 118 6.49 -8.32 26.40
CA SER A 118 6.25 -9.73 26.16
C SER A 118 6.60 -10.13 24.73
N LEU A 119 6.15 -9.37 23.72
CA LEU A 119 6.49 -9.60 22.31
C LEU A 119 8.01 -9.50 22.05
N GLY A 120 8.69 -8.57 22.71
CA GLY A 120 10.14 -8.42 22.59
C GLY A 120 10.94 -9.55 23.23
N SER A 121 10.36 -10.27 24.19
CA SER A 121 10.98 -11.43 24.82
C SER A 121 10.83 -12.73 24.02
N LEU A 122 10.03 -12.72 22.94
CA LEU A 122 9.79 -13.92 22.14
C LEU A 122 11.01 -14.32 21.30
N PRO A 123 11.18 -15.63 20.99
CA PRO A 123 12.26 -16.09 20.11
C PRO A 123 12.21 -15.48 18.70
N SER A 124 11.01 -15.16 18.22
CA SER A 124 10.78 -14.48 16.94
C SER A 124 9.80 -13.32 17.16
N PRO A 125 10.29 -12.12 17.52
CA PRO A 125 9.45 -10.95 17.66
C PRO A 125 8.76 -10.57 16.33
N PRO A 126 7.69 -9.76 16.37
CA PRO A 126 7.04 -9.22 15.18
C PRO A 126 8.03 -8.58 14.20
N LYS A 127 7.81 -8.81 12.91
CA LYS A 127 8.70 -8.33 11.81
C LYS A 127 8.08 -7.19 11.01
N SER A 128 6.79 -6.94 11.19
CA SER A 128 6.01 -5.91 10.51
C SER A 128 5.46 -4.90 11.50
N LEU A 129 5.65 -3.62 11.19
CA LEU A 129 5.10 -2.49 11.94
C LEU A 129 4.33 -1.58 10.99
N ALA A 130 3.04 -1.39 11.25
CA ALA A 130 2.17 -0.43 10.57
C ALA A 130 1.80 0.68 11.53
N LEU A 131 2.13 1.92 11.18
CA LEU A 131 1.81 3.12 11.93
C LEU A 131 0.84 3.99 11.12
N SER A 132 -0.28 4.31 11.74
CA SER A 132 -1.34 5.10 11.13
C SER A 132 -1.57 6.40 11.89
N HIS A 133 -1.83 7.49 11.18
CA HIS A 133 -2.23 8.79 11.75
C HIS A 133 -1.22 9.37 12.77
N VAL A 134 0.08 9.21 12.50
CA VAL A 134 1.13 9.88 13.27
C VAL A 134 1.19 11.35 12.86
N GLY A 135 1.11 12.29 13.81
CA GLY A 135 1.31 13.70 13.50
C GLY A 135 1.69 14.61 14.66
N GLY A 136 2.53 15.60 14.36
CA GLY A 136 3.02 16.64 15.29
C GLY A 136 4.27 16.27 16.10
N ASP A 137 5.10 17.27 16.41
CA ASP A 137 6.44 17.12 17.03
C ASP A 137 6.46 16.29 18.33
N VAL A 138 5.44 16.47 19.19
CA VAL A 138 5.36 15.77 20.49
C VAL A 138 5.08 14.27 20.31
N ALA A 139 4.27 13.92 19.30
CA ALA A 139 4.01 12.52 18.97
C ALA A 139 5.26 11.86 18.41
N GLN A 140 5.97 12.55 17.51
CA GLN A 140 7.18 12.04 16.87
C GLN A 140 8.28 11.67 17.88
N SER A 141 8.63 12.57 18.79
CA SER A 141 9.68 12.32 19.80
C SER A 141 9.34 11.12 20.69
N SER A 142 8.07 11.00 21.10
CA SER A 142 7.57 9.87 21.89
C SER A 142 7.64 8.55 21.10
N ILE A 143 7.22 8.56 19.84
CA ILE A 143 7.26 7.39 18.95
C ILE A 143 8.70 6.97 18.68
N LEU A 144 9.60 7.90 18.38
CA LEU A 144 11.01 7.61 18.15
C LEU A 144 11.69 7.03 19.40
N SER A 145 11.42 7.61 20.56
CA SER A 145 11.90 7.08 21.85
C SER A 145 11.39 5.66 22.07
N TRP A 146 10.09 5.45 21.88
CA TRP A 146 9.45 4.14 21.99
C TRP A 146 10.06 3.10 21.06
N ILE A 147 10.27 3.44 19.78
CA ILE A 147 10.89 2.54 18.80
C ILE A 147 12.31 2.20 19.22
N ARG A 148 13.09 3.21 19.61
CA ARG A 148 14.49 3.05 20.03
C ARG A 148 14.65 2.14 21.24
N HIS A 149 13.71 2.16 22.17
CA HIS A 149 13.78 1.43 23.44
C HIS A 149 13.00 0.11 23.44
N SER A 150 12.47 -0.32 22.30
CA SER A 150 11.76 -1.59 22.15
C SER A 150 12.58 -2.60 21.33
N PHE A 151 11.97 -3.74 20.99
CA PHE A 151 12.57 -4.78 20.16
C PHE A 151 12.56 -4.44 18.65
N PHE A 152 11.93 -3.34 18.24
CA PHE A 152 11.77 -3.00 16.82
C PHE A 152 13.08 -2.88 16.03
N PRO A 153 14.16 -2.24 16.55
CA PRO A 153 15.39 -2.05 15.78
C PRO A 153 16.06 -3.35 15.31
N SER A 154 15.88 -4.45 16.05
CA SER A 154 16.48 -5.75 15.73
C SER A 154 15.57 -6.68 14.93
N SER A 155 14.26 -6.41 14.88
CA SER A 155 13.26 -7.37 14.37
C SER A 155 12.51 -6.88 13.13
N ILE A 156 12.26 -5.58 13.01
CA ILE A 156 11.39 -5.05 11.97
C ILE A 156 12.10 -5.06 10.62
N THR A 157 11.45 -5.73 9.67
CA THR A 157 11.85 -5.78 8.27
C THR A 157 10.82 -5.14 7.35
N LYS A 158 9.60 -4.88 7.82
CA LYS A 158 8.51 -4.22 7.09
C LYS A 158 7.99 -3.02 7.88
N LEU A 159 7.97 -1.85 7.24
CA LEU A 159 7.37 -0.63 7.78
C LEU A 159 6.26 -0.15 6.85
N GLU A 160 5.06 0.02 7.40
CA GLU A 160 3.93 0.67 6.75
C GLU A 160 3.63 1.98 7.47
N LEU A 161 3.56 3.07 6.72
CA LEU A 161 3.15 4.38 7.21
C LEU A 161 1.89 4.80 6.45
N THR A 162 0.80 5.03 7.18
CA THR A 162 -0.51 5.34 6.59
C THR A 162 -1.07 6.63 7.19
N ASN A 163 -1.44 7.62 6.38
CA ASN A 163 -1.99 8.90 6.85
C ASN A 163 -1.10 9.62 7.89
N CYS A 164 0.22 9.46 7.80
CA CYS A 164 1.17 10.08 8.74
C CYS A 164 1.54 11.47 8.24
N ASP A 165 1.10 12.49 8.97
CA ASP A 165 1.43 13.89 8.71
C ASP A 165 2.72 14.27 9.44
N ASP A 166 3.76 14.62 8.70
CA ASP A 166 5.11 14.80 9.25
C ASP A 166 5.66 13.50 9.86
N ALA A 167 5.81 12.47 9.03
CA ALA A 167 6.42 11.22 9.48
C ALA A 167 7.86 11.46 9.99
N PRO A 168 8.22 10.97 11.18
CA PRO A 168 9.53 11.27 11.76
C PRO A 168 10.61 10.51 11.00
N MET A 169 11.37 11.21 10.14
CA MET A 169 12.42 10.61 9.30
C MET A 169 13.45 9.78 10.07
N HIS A 170 13.68 10.11 11.34
CA HIS A 170 14.58 9.37 12.21
C HIS A 170 14.10 7.93 12.48
N ILE A 171 12.84 7.59 12.19
CA ILE A 171 12.34 6.22 12.31
C ILE A 171 13.14 5.26 11.41
N PHE A 172 13.53 5.72 10.23
CA PHE A 172 14.30 4.91 9.27
C PHE A 172 15.70 4.57 9.81
N LEU A 173 16.31 5.49 10.57
CA LEU A 173 17.60 5.25 11.24
C LEU A 173 17.51 4.21 12.36
N LEU A 174 16.33 4.09 12.98
CA LEU A 174 16.09 3.16 14.07
C LEU A 174 15.77 1.75 13.57
N LEU A 175 15.51 1.55 12.28
CA LEU A 175 15.10 0.28 11.69
C LEU A 175 16.12 -0.19 10.62
N PRO A 176 17.34 -0.59 11.02
CA PRO A 176 18.45 -0.89 10.09
C PRO A 176 18.23 -2.12 9.21
N HIS A 177 17.25 -2.97 9.53
CA HIS A 177 16.95 -4.21 8.82
C HIS A 177 15.73 -4.10 7.88
N LEU A 178 15.27 -2.88 7.60
CA LEU A 178 14.12 -2.64 6.74
C LEU A 178 14.36 -3.18 5.31
N LYS A 179 13.42 -4.01 4.83
CA LYS A 179 13.41 -4.65 3.51
C LYS A 179 12.17 -4.32 2.68
N GLU A 180 11.06 -4.01 3.35
CA GLU A 180 9.79 -3.62 2.74
C GLU A 180 9.33 -2.27 3.31
N LEU A 181 8.95 -1.37 2.42
CA LEU A 181 8.42 -0.05 2.76
C LEU A 181 7.09 0.18 2.05
N VAL A 182 6.07 0.48 2.83
CA VAL A 182 4.73 0.83 2.37
C VAL A 182 4.43 2.26 2.81
N LEU A 183 4.18 3.16 1.86
CA LEU A 183 3.84 4.55 2.13
C LEU A 183 2.46 4.87 1.54
N ASN A 184 1.49 5.12 2.41
CA ASN A 184 0.11 5.44 2.02
C ASN A 184 -0.31 6.80 2.61
N CYS A 185 -0.60 7.79 1.76
CA CYS A 185 -1.04 9.12 2.20
C CYS A 185 -0.15 9.77 3.28
N THR A 186 1.18 9.66 3.16
CA THR A 186 2.13 10.20 4.14
C THR A 186 2.72 11.53 3.69
N SER A 187 2.99 12.45 4.62
CA SER A 187 3.62 13.74 4.34
C SER A 187 4.82 14.06 5.24
N THR A 188 5.68 14.98 4.79
CA THR A 188 6.63 15.71 5.65
C THR A 188 6.35 17.19 5.54
N ASP A 189 6.09 17.86 6.66
CA ASP A 189 5.70 19.28 6.70
C ASP A 189 6.93 20.22 6.80
N PHE A 190 8.13 19.65 6.79
CA PHE A 190 9.37 20.37 7.12
C PHE A 190 9.70 21.57 6.22
N ASP A 191 9.20 21.62 4.97
CA ASP A 191 9.52 22.73 4.05
C ASP A 191 8.55 23.92 4.17
N ILE A 192 7.26 23.76 4.50
CA ILE A 192 6.31 24.89 4.46
C ILE A 192 6.55 25.88 5.61
N ARG A 193 6.79 25.38 6.83
CA ARG A 193 6.99 26.23 8.00
C ARG A 193 8.31 27.02 7.96
N LYS A 194 9.35 26.46 7.32
CA LYS A 194 10.62 27.18 7.11
C LYS A 194 10.56 28.13 5.93
N GLU A 195 9.85 27.80 4.86
CA GLU A 195 9.69 28.73 3.74
C GLU A 195 8.83 29.95 4.12
N GLN A 196 7.81 29.78 4.98
CA GLN A 196 7.03 30.91 5.53
C GLN A 196 7.87 31.81 6.44
N HIS A 197 8.72 31.26 7.32
CA HIS A 197 9.67 32.07 8.08
C HIS A 197 10.80 32.68 7.23
N ARG A 198 11.03 32.18 6.02
CA ARG A 198 12.03 32.73 5.09
C ARG A 198 11.42 33.75 4.11
N LYS A 199 10.11 33.67 3.86
CA LYS A 199 9.35 34.59 2.98
C LYS A 199 8.78 35.81 3.70
N GLU A 200 8.79 35.83 5.04
CA GLU A 200 8.49 37.06 5.80
C GLU A 200 9.61 38.14 5.69
N LEU A 201 10.72 37.85 5.00
CA LEU A 201 11.76 38.86 4.75
C LEU A 201 11.78 39.46 3.34
N ASP A 202 11.04 38.97 2.35
CA ASP A 202 11.06 39.57 1.00
C ASP A 202 9.74 39.33 0.24
N SER A 203 8.90 40.38 0.23
CA SER A 203 7.92 40.79 -0.80
C SER A 203 6.91 39.80 -1.41
N VAL A 204 5.63 40.19 -1.26
CA VAL A 204 4.53 40.20 -2.25
C VAL A 204 4.56 39.14 -3.37
N VAL A 205 3.66 38.15 -3.30
CA VAL A 205 2.78 37.67 -4.39
C VAL A 205 1.99 36.43 -3.91
N GLU A 206 0.67 36.52 -4.09
CA GLU A 206 -0.38 35.49 -4.20
C GLU A 206 -0.68 34.54 -3.03
N GLU A 207 -1.85 34.80 -2.43
CA GLU A 207 -2.73 33.85 -1.76
C GLU A 207 -2.99 32.61 -2.63
N GLY A 208 -2.89 31.41 -2.05
CA GLY A 208 -3.20 30.18 -2.78
C GLY A 208 -3.06 28.90 -1.95
N THR A 209 -4.14 28.59 -1.23
CA THR A 209 -4.69 27.25 -0.87
C THR A 209 -3.95 26.30 0.07
N LEU A 210 -4.69 25.89 1.11
CA LEU A 210 -4.39 24.84 2.08
C LEU A 210 -4.00 23.50 1.43
N GLY A 211 -2.84 22.97 1.84
CA GLY A 211 -2.58 21.55 2.10
C GLY A 211 -2.77 20.55 0.96
N ASP A 212 -1.75 20.38 0.12
CA ASP A 212 -1.60 19.16 -0.68
C ASP A 212 -1.19 17.98 0.22
N PHE A 213 -2.15 17.10 0.54
CA PHE A 213 -2.02 16.01 1.53
C PHE A 213 -1.57 14.65 0.94
N TYR A 214 -1.00 14.60 -0.27
CA TYR A 214 -0.63 13.35 -0.95
C TYR A 214 0.89 13.18 -1.21
N THR A 215 1.72 13.51 -0.21
CA THR A 215 3.15 13.81 -0.42
C THR A 215 4.12 12.66 -0.06
N SER A 216 3.81 11.40 -0.41
CA SER A 216 4.71 10.24 -0.19
C SER A 216 6.10 10.46 -0.81
N HIS A 217 6.15 11.23 -1.91
CA HIS A 217 7.36 11.65 -2.59
C HIS A 217 8.28 12.53 -1.72
N ARG A 218 7.79 13.28 -0.72
CA ARG A 218 8.62 14.13 0.15
C ARG A 218 9.49 13.30 1.09
N ILE A 219 8.93 12.23 1.67
CA ILE A 219 9.70 11.26 2.46
C ILE A 219 10.82 10.70 1.58
N ILE A 220 10.49 10.25 0.36
CA ILE A 220 11.46 9.67 -0.55
C ILE A 220 12.51 10.70 -0.98
N ARG A 221 12.11 11.94 -1.26
CA ARG A 221 13.03 13.05 -1.54
C ARG A 221 14.00 13.25 -0.39
N GLN A 222 13.54 13.22 0.86
CA GLN A 222 14.41 13.37 2.03
C GLN A 222 15.33 12.15 2.23
N LEU A 223 14.82 10.93 2.04
CA LEU A 223 15.63 9.70 2.05
C LEU A 223 16.75 9.79 1.01
N LEU A 224 16.43 10.18 -0.22
CA LEU A 224 17.39 10.32 -1.31
C LEU A 224 18.37 11.48 -1.09
N ARG A 225 17.92 12.60 -0.52
CA ARG A 225 18.80 13.72 -0.14
C ARG A 225 19.86 13.26 0.86
N SER A 226 19.48 12.44 1.86
CA SER A 226 20.43 11.91 2.85
C SER A 226 21.52 11.02 2.25
N ILE A 227 21.27 10.41 1.08
CA ILE A 227 22.25 9.57 0.38
C ILE A 227 23.24 10.43 -0.44
N ARG A 228 22.83 11.62 -0.88
CA ARG A 228 23.67 12.49 -1.74
C ARG A 228 24.75 13.22 -0.94
N ASP A 229 24.48 13.56 0.30
CA ASP A 229 25.45 14.26 1.15
C ASP A 229 26.47 13.28 1.73
N ARG A 230 27.72 13.35 1.25
CA ARG A 230 28.81 12.48 1.72
C ARG A 230 29.13 12.64 3.21
N HIS A 231 28.67 13.73 3.84
CA HIS A 231 28.90 14.03 5.25
C HIS A 231 27.74 13.61 6.15
N VAL A 232 26.63 13.16 5.59
CA VAL A 232 25.45 12.72 6.33
C VAL A 232 25.32 11.22 6.18
N ARG A 233 25.16 10.51 7.30
CA ARG A 233 24.86 9.08 7.28
C ARG A 233 23.50 8.88 6.59
N PRO A 234 23.40 8.02 5.56
CA PRO A 234 22.12 7.70 4.93
C PRO A 234 21.08 7.27 5.97
N LEU A 235 19.86 7.78 5.86
CA LEU A 235 18.78 7.48 6.81
C LEU A 235 18.38 5.99 6.77
N VAL A 236 18.51 5.35 5.61
CA VAL A 236 18.28 3.92 5.39
C VAL A 236 19.10 3.46 4.19
N ASP A 237 19.53 2.20 4.22
CA ASP A 237 20.16 1.55 3.08
C ASP A 237 19.09 1.09 2.07
N LEU A 238 18.72 2.00 1.17
CA LEU A 238 17.75 1.72 0.11
C LEU A 238 18.23 0.70 -0.92
N SER A 239 19.53 0.36 -0.95
CA SER A 239 20.06 -0.63 -1.89
C SER A 239 19.64 -2.06 -1.58
N ARG A 240 19.02 -2.29 -0.41
CA ARG A 240 18.49 -3.59 0.03
C ARG A 240 16.98 -3.71 -0.07
N LEU A 241 16.31 -2.68 -0.60
CA LEU A 241 14.86 -2.66 -0.71
C LEU A 241 14.41 -3.77 -1.66
N ARG A 242 13.50 -4.64 -1.19
CA ARG A 242 12.95 -5.75 -1.97
C ARG A 242 11.55 -5.49 -2.46
N ILE A 243 10.74 -4.79 -1.66
CA ILE A 243 9.33 -4.53 -1.96
C ILE A 243 9.07 -3.03 -1.81
N LEU A 244 8.52 -2.42 -2.86
CA LEU A 244 8.12 -1.02 -2.89
C LEU A 244 6.60 -0.92 -3.15
N LYS A 245 5.84 -0.42 -2.17
CA LYS A 245 4.40 -0.16 -2.34
C LYS A 245 4.10 1.32 -2.13
N VAL A 246 3.67 2.01 -3.18
CA VAL A 246 3.61 3.48 -3.19
C VAL A 246 2.45 4.03 -3.99
N CYS A 247 2.09 5.27 -3.65
CA CYS A 247 1.02 6.05 -4.25
C CYS A 247 1.58 7.36 -4.85
N PRO A 248 1.95 7.41 -6.15
CA PRO A 248 2.67 8.54 -6.74
C PRO A 248 1.73 9.65 -7.24
N HIS A 249 1.08 10.39 -6.34
CA HIS A 249 0.06 11.39 -6.69
C HIS A 249 0.56 12.75 -7.23
N GLU A 250 1.87 13.00 -7.36
CA GLU A 250 2.38 14.34 -7.65
C GLU A 250 3.35 14.43 -8.85
N GLU A 251 3.09 15.43 -9.70
CA GLU A 251 3.89 15.81 -10.87
C GLU A 251 5.31 16.29 -10.49
N ARG A 252 5.51 16.77 -9.26
CA ARG A 252 6.80 17.30 -8.75
C ARG A 252 7.62 16.26 -7.98
N GLY A 253 7.70 15.03 -8.49
CA GLY A 253 8.57 13.99 -7.95
C GLY A 253 9.15 12.92 -8.88
N PRO A 254 9.03 12.95 -10.24
CA PRO A 254 9.46 11.87 -11.13
C PRO A 254 10.87 11.37 -10.85
N GLU A 255 11.80 12.31 -10.69
CA GLU A 255 13.22 11.99 -10.55
C GLU A 255 13.52 11.20 -9.26
N TYR A 256 12.70 11.35 -8.22
CA TYR A 256 12.90 10.64 -6.96
C TYR A 256 12.51 9.17 -7.08
N TRP A 257 11.40 8.89 -7.77
CA TRP A 257 10.93 7.53 -8.01
C TRP A 257 11.95 6.72 -8.82
N GLN A 258 12.39 7.26 -9.96
CA GLN A 258 13.40 6.59 -10.77
C GLN A 258 14.72 6.41 -10.00
N ARG A 259 15.13 7.39 -9.19
CA ARG A 259 16.36 7.28 -8.37
C ARG A 259 16.22 6.18 -7.32
N LEU A 260 15.08 6.09 -6.64
CA LEU A 260 14.81 5.03 -5.67
C LEU A 260 14.91 3.65 -6.33
N ILE A 261 14.23 3.47 -7.46
CA ILE A 261 14.25 2.21 -8.24
C ILE A 261 15.69 1.89 -8.70
N ASN A 262 16.44 2.89 -9.17
CA ASN A 262 17.82 2.69 -9.61
C ASN A 262 18.76 2.29 -8.48
N LEU A 263 18.53 2.79 -7.25
CA LEU A 263 19.34 2.42 -6.07
C LEU A 263 19.06 0.99 -5.62
N SER A 264 17.83 0.53 -5.71
CA SER A 264 17.41 -0.82 -5.31
C SER A 264 17.36 -1.83 -6.46
N ARG A 265 17.81 -1.48 -7.67
CA ARG A 265 17.61 -2.27 -8.88
C ARG A 265 18.09 -3.72 -8.81
N GLU A 266 19.11 -3.99 -7.99
CA GLU A 266 19.71 -5.32 -7.82
C GLU A 266 18.98 -6.16 -6.75
N THR A 267 18.09 -5.57 -5.95
CA THR A 267 17.38 -6.27 -4.86
C THR A 267 15.87 -6.16 -4.96
N LEU A 268 15.36 -5.25 -5.76
CA LEU A 268 13.93 -4.98 -5.89
C LEU A 268 13.25 -6.15 -6.61
N GLU A 269 12.37 -6.83 -5.87
CA GLU A 269 11.61 -8.00 -6.27
C GLU A 269 10.15 -7.67 -6.54
N GLU A 270 9.58 -6.65 -5.89
CA GLU A 270 8.17 -6.31 -6.07
C GLU A 270 7.94 -4.80 -6.11
N ILE A 271 7.07 -4.38 -7.03
CA ILE A 271 6.58 -3.01 -7.13
C ILE A 271 5.06 -3.04 -7.17
N HIS A 272 4.43 -2.30 -6.25
CA HIS A 272 2.99 -2.11 -6.18
C HIS A 272 2.68 -0.62 -6.28
N LEU A 273 2.01 -0.21 -7.35
CA LEU A 273 1.65 1.17 -7.63
C LEU A 273 0.14 1.34 -7.50
N THR A 274 -0.26 2.07 -6.47
CA THR A 274 -1.67 2.37 -6.23
C THR A 274 -1.94 3.81 -6.64
N TYR A 275 -3.05 4.03 -7.35
CA TYR A 275 -3.64 5.31 -7.72
C TYR A 275 -5.14 5.20 -7.44
N GLN A 276 -5.48 4.88 -6.20
CA GLN A 276 -6.86 4.85 -5.76
C GLN A 276 -7.19 6.18 -5.07
N PRO A 277 -8.27 6.87 -5.46
CA PRO A 277 -8.73 8.08 -4.80
C PRO A 277 -9.37 7.70 -3.47
N THR A 278 -8.55 7.43 -2.47
CA THR A 278 -8.99 7.40 -1.08
C THR A 278 -8.64 8.74 -0.47
N ASN A 279 -9.65 9.54 -0.10
CA ASN A 279 -9.36 10.67 0.79
C ASN A 279 -8.88 10.15 2.15
N ARG A 280 -8.44 11.07 3.02
CA ARG A 280 -7.96 10.79 4.40
C ARG A 280 -8.91 9.93 5.25
N TRP A 281 -10.17 9.79 4.83
CA TRP A 281 -11.27 9.14 5.55
C TRP A 281 -11.85 7.91 4.83
N GLY A 282 -11.26 7.47 3.72
CA GLY A 282 -11.79 6.37 2.91
C GLY A 282 -13.11 6.71 2.20
N ASP A 283 -13.45 7.99 2.12
CA ASP A 283 -14.64 8.47 1.41
C ASP A 283 -14.26 8.92 -0.02
N PRO A 284 -14.81 8.28 -1.06
CA PRO A 284 -14.58 8.63 -2.45
C PRO A 284 -15.33 9.91 -2.88
N CYS A 285 -15.64 10.89 -1.99
CA CYS A 285 -16.51 12.06 -2.29
C CYS A 285 -15.93 13.52 -2.16
N SER A 286 -14.78 13.81 -1.52
CA SER A 286 -14.22 15.19 -1.40
C SER A 286 -13.12 15.66 -2.41
N VAL A 287 -13.60 16.26 -3.52
CA VAL A 287 -13.20 17.52 -4.24
C VAL A 287 -11.86 17.74 -4.97
N ASP A 288 -10.69 17.11 -4.72
CA ASP A 288 -9.45 17.47 -5.47
C ASP A 288 -8.62 16.30 -6.06
N TRP A 289 -9.27 15.24 -6.56
CA TRP A 289 -8.60 13.99 -6.97
C TRP A 289 -8.05 13.92 -8.41
N TYR A 290 -7.65 15.04 -8.99
CA TYR A 290 -7.60 15.13 -10.45
C TYR A 290 -6.22 14.94 -11.10
N PHE A 291 -5.24 14.38 -10.40
CA PHE A 291 -3.87 14.28 -10.93
C PHE A 291 -3.37 12.84 -10.94
N TYR A 292 -3.81 12.09 -11.93
CA TYR A 292 -3.02 10.94 -12.38
C TYR A 292 -1.70 11.48 -12.94
N THR A 293 -0.58 11.01 -12.39
CA THR A 293 0.75 11.37 -12.90
C THR A 293 1.20 10.27 -13.86
N PRO A 294 1.49 10.57 -15.15
CA PRO A 294 1.87 9.56 -16.14
C PRO A 294 3.14 8.80 -15.73
N LEU A 295 3.00 7.54 -15.32
CA LEU A 295 4.04 6.61 -14.85
C LEU A 295 5.10 6.31 -15.89
N GLY A 296 4.76 6.25 -17.17
CA GLY A 296 5.68 5.98 -18.27
C GLY A 296 6.82 7.01 -18.36
N THR A 297 6.58 8.23 -17.84
CA THR A 297 7.61 9.26 -17.72
C THR A 297 8.41 9.21 -16.42
N LEU A 298 7.90 8.53 -15.39
CA LEU A 298 8.49 8.46 -14.05
C LEU A 298 9.30 7.18 -13.81
N ILE A 299 8.90 6.08 -14.46
CA ILE A 299 9.35 4.73 -14.13
C ILE A 299 9.89 4.04 -15.39
N ASN A 300 11.16 3.64 -15.29
CA ASN A 300 11.88 2.82 -16.23
C ASN A 300 12.45 1.61 -15.48
N LEU A 301 11.98 0.42 -15.87
CA LEU A 301 12.28 -0.87 -15.24
C LEU A 301 13.33 -1.68 -16.03
N SER A 302 14.03 -1.07 -16.98
CA SER A 302 15.03 -1.75 -17.83
C SER A 302 16.23 -2.30 -17.08
N LYS A 303 16.42 -1.94 -15.80
CA LYS A 303 17.55 -2.39 -14.99
C LYS A 303 17.15 -3.19 -13.77
N THR A 304 15.85 -3.42 -13.55
CA THR A 304 15.33 -4.18 -12.40
C THR A 304 15.15 -5.65 -12.76
N ARG A 305 16.26 -6.37 -12.91
CA ARG A 305 16.25 -7.77 -13.37
C ARG A 305 15.60 -8.74 -12.38
N ASN A 306 15.68 -8.41 -11.09
CA ASN A 306 15.14 -9.25 -10.02
C ASN A 306 13.66 -9.02 -9.73
N LEU A 307 12.99 -8.15 -10.51
CA LEU A 307 11.57 -7.88 -10.34
C LEU A 307 10.75 -9.14 -10.69
N ARG A 308 9.99 -9.62 -9.71
CA ARG A 308 9.10 -10.79 -9.78
C ARG A 308 7.64 -10.42 -9.81
N VAL A 309 7.25 -9.37 -9.09
CA VAL A 309 5.85 -8.93 -9.02
C VAL A 309 5.75 -7.47 -9.45
N LEU A 310 4.85 -7.18 -10.38
CA LEU A 310 4.47 -5.83 -10.74
C LEU A 310 2.95 -5.70 -10.64
N ALA A 311 2.48 -4.83 -9.76
CA ALA A 311 1.07 -4.61 -9.51
C ALA A 311 0.70 -3.15 -9.73
N PHE A 312 -0.39 -2.90 -10.46
CA PHE A 312 -0.99 -1.59 -10.66
C PHE A 312 -2.43 -1.62 -10.18
N ALA A 313 -2.81 -0.68 -9.32
CA ALA A 313 -4.18 -0.49 -8.87
C ALA A 313 -4.58 0.96 -9.13
N ILE A 314 -5.16 1.26 -10.29
CA ILE A 314 -5.34 2.62 -10.79
C ILE A 314 -6.82 2.94 -11.02
N SER A 315 -7.25 4.11 -10.57
CA SER A 315 -8.56 4.66 -10.90
C SER A 315 -8.44 5.92 -11.76
N THR A 316 -9.24 6.02 -12.82
CA THR A 316 -9.28 7.16 -13.74
C THR A 316 -10.69 7.72 -13.89
N TRP A 317 -10.82 9.04 -14.03
CA TRP A 317 -12.10 9.74 -14.01
C TRP A 317 -12.30 10.65 -15.21
N PHE A 318 -13.53 10.68 -15.73
CA PHE A 318 -13.94 11.73 -16.66
C PHE A 318 -14.13 13.07 -15.95
N LYS A 319 -13.54 14.13 -16.52
CA LYS A 319 -13.98 15.50 -16.24
C LYS A 319 -14.13 16.26 -17.54
N LYS A 320 -15.35 16.75 -17.79
CA LYS A 320 -15.65 17.62 -18.94
C LYS A 320 -14.70 18.82 -18.92
N GLY A 321 -14.03 19.05 -20.05
CA GLY A 321 -13.09 20.16 -20.23
C GLY A 321 -11.63 19.87 -19.86
N ARG A 322 -11.29 18.63 -19.46
CA ARG A 322 -9.89 18.20 -19.31
C ARG A 322 -9.47 17.25 -20.43
N PRO A 323 -8.17 17.23 -20.80
CA PRO A 323 -7.65 16.26 -21.75
C PRO A 323 -7.87 14.85 -21.22
N HIS A 324 -8.22 13.94 -22.13
CA HIS A 324 -8.35 12.53 -21.82
C HIS A 324 -6.97 11.93 -21.49
N LEU A 325 -6.88 11.20 -20.38
CA LEU A 325 -5.66 10.50 -19.97
C LEU A 325 -5.75 9.04 -20.42
N ASP A 326 -4.78 8.60 -21.22
CA ASP A 326 -4.61 7.20 -21.60
C ASP A 326 -3.76 6.48 -20.55
N VAL A 327 -4.41 6.09 -19.46
CA VAL A 327 -3.79 5.39 -18.33
C VAL A 327 -3.29 4.01 -18.75
N VAL A 328 -4.06 3.31 -19.58
CA VAL A 328 -3.67 1.99 -20.09
C VAL A 328 -2.44 2.11 -21.01
N GLY A 329 -2.39 3.12 -21.88
CA GLY A 329 -1.21 3.39 -22.71
C GLY A 329 0.02 3.80 -21.89
N ASP A 330 -0.18 4.47 -20.77
CA ASP A 330 0.91 4.81 -19.87
C ASP A 330 1.44 3.58 -19.10
N ILE A 331 0.56 2.69 -18.61
CA ILE A 331 0.96 1.36 -18.09
C ILE A 331 1.74 0.58 -19.16
N THR A 332 1.24 0.58 -20.40
CA THR A 332 1.88 -0.07 -21.55
C THR A 332 3.30 0.46 -21.75
N THR A 333 3.52 1.76 -21.58
CA THR A 333 4.85 2.38 -21.66
C THR A 333 5.79 1.88 -20.55
N VAL A 334 5.28 1.73 -19.31
CA VAL A 334 6.07 1.16 -18.21
C VAL A 334 6.43 -0.29 -18.49
N LEU A 335 5.48 -1.11 -18.97
CA LEU A 335 5.72 -2.51 -19.34
C LEU A 335 6.75 -2.63 -20.47
N ALA A 336 6.67 -1.75 -21.47
CA ALA A 336 7.63 -1.69 -22.58
C ALA A 336 9.07 -1.39 -22.11
N SER A 337 9.24 -0.73 -20.96
CA SER A 337 10.56 -0.48 -20.37
C SER A 337 11.21 -1.71 -19.74
N LEU A 338 10.45 -2.77 -19.44
CA LEU A 338 11.00 -4.01 -18.89
C LEU A 338 11.93 -4.68 -19.89
N THR A 339 13.03 -5.24 -19.37
CA THR A 339 13.97 -6.03 -20.17
C THR A 339 13.28 -7.22 -20.84
N PRO A 340 13.86 -7.78 -21.91
CA PRO A 340 13.32 -8.98 -22.55
C PRO A 340 13.06 -10.11 -21.53
N PRO A 341 12.06 -10.96 -21.74
CA PRO A 341 11.67 -12.02 -20.80
C PRO A 341 12.83 -12.94 -20.39
N SER A 342 13.79 -13.17 -21.28
CA SER A 342 14.99 -13.96 -20.98
C SER A 342 15.95 -13.32 -19.96
N MET A 343 15.70 -12.08 -19.53
CA MET A 343 16.56 -11.31 -18.62
C MET A 343 15.83 -10.74 -17.40
N ASN A 344 14.52 -10.97 -17.29
CA ASN A 344 13.72 -10.54 -16.14
C ASN A 344 13.12 -11.75 -15.42
N LEU A 345 12.87 -11.60 -14.11
CA LEU A 345 12.30 -12.65 -13.26
C LEU A 345 10.80 -12.46 -13.01
N LEU A 346 10.10 -11.67 -13.84
CA LEU A 346 8.71 -11.28 -13.58
C LEU A 346 7.83 -12.53 -13.61
N THR A 347 7.23 -12.94 -12.51
CA THR A 347 6.30 -14.08 -12.47
C THR A 347 4.85 -13.65 -12.36
N THR A 348 4.59 -12.44 -11.87
CA THR A 348 3.23 -11.97 -11.60
C THR A 348 3.02 -10.54 -12.06
N LEU A 349 1.98 -10.32 -12.85
CA LEU A 349 1.49 -9.02 -13.26
C LEU A 349 0.03 -8.86 -12.83
N HIS A 350 -0.24 -7.92 -11.93
CA HIS A 350 -1.60 -7.61 -11.48
C HIS A 350 -2.02 -6.22 -11.94
N LEU A 351 -3.19 -6.13 -12.59
CA LEU A 351 -3.74 -4.89 -13.14
C LEU A 351 -5.18 -4.70 -12.65
N ALA A 352 -5.36 -3.93 -11.59
CA ALA A 352 -6.68 -3.49 -11.12
C ALA A 352 -6.98 -2.08 -11.65
N ILE A 353 -7.82 -1.98 -12.68
CA ILE A 353 -8.12 -0.72 -13.39
C ILE A 353 -9.58 -0.35 -13.15
N THR A 354 -9.81 0.82 -12.55
CA THR A 354 -11.14 1.38 -12.33
C THR A 354 -11.35 2.59 -13.24
N ILE A 355 -12.38 2.59 -14.07
CA ILE A 355 -12.69 3.68 -15.00
C ILE A 355 -14.04 4.27 -14.64
N TYR A 356 -14.08 5.55 -14.30
CA TYR A 356 -15.32 6.31 -14.13
C TYR A 356 -15.63 7.04 -15.44
N ASP A 357 -16.66 6.58 -16.13
CA ASP A 357 -17.01 7.02 -17.48
C ASP A 357 -18.52 7.28 -17.59
N SER A 358 -18.93 7.93 -18.66
CA SER A 358 -20.34 8.17 -18.98
C SER A 358 -20.65 7.66 -20.37
N ASP A 359 -21.83 7.06 -20.55
CA ASP A 359 -22.35 6.66 -21.86
C ASP A 359 -22.14 7.79 -22.91
N PRO A 360 -21.50 7.53 -24.07
CA PRO A 360 -21.15 6.23 -24.67
C PRO A 360 -19.74 5.72 -24.37
N PHE A 361 -19.30 5.80 -23.12
CA PHE A 361 -18.01 5.30 -22.61
C PHE A 361 -16.76 5.71 -23.41
N PRO A 362 -16.64 6.99 -23.81
CA PRO A 362 -15.57 7.44 -24.69
C PRO A 362 -14.18 7.33 -24.06
N ILE A 363 -14.04 7.22 -22.74
CA ILE A 363 -12.74 7.05 -22.08
C ILE A 363 -12.31 5.60 -22.18
N THR A 364 -13.24 4.71 -21.85
CA THR A 364 -13.00 3.26 -21.89
C THR A 364 -12.58 2.83 -23.28
N HIS A 365 -13.26 3.32 -24.33
CA HIS A 365 -12.93 2.99 -25.73
C HIS A 365 -11.65 3.62 -26.26
N LYS A 366 -11.11 4.67 -25.61
CA LYS A 366 -9.90 5.37 -26.07
C LYS A 366 -8.63 4.92 -25.36
N GLN A 367 -8.76 4.11 -24.32
CA GLN A 367 -7.60 3.50 -23.67
C GLN A 367 -6.90 2.52 -24.62
N ASN A 368 -5.56 2.44 -24.53
CA ASN A 368 -4.76 1.58 -25.41
C ASN A 368 -4.76 0.09 -24.98
N TRP A 369 -5.93 -0.56 -25.01
CA TRP A 369 -6.08 -1.97 -24.64
C TRP A 369 -5.28 -2.93 -25.54
N ASP A 370 -5.23 -2.67 -26.85
CA ASP A 370 -4.46 -3.46 -27.81
C ASP A 370 -2.95 -3.40 -27.54
N GLY A 371 -2.45 -2.21 -27.17
CA GLY A 371 -1.06 -2.01 -26.75
C GLY A 371 -0.74 -2.77 -25.47
N LEU A 372 -1.63 -2.73 -24.48
CA LEU A 372 -1.50 -3.51 -23.26
C LEU A 372 -1.44 -5.01 -23.56
N CYS A 373 -2.36 -5.51 -24.39
CA CYS A 373 -2.38 -6.90 -24.84
C CYS A 373 -1.03 -7.29 -25.47
N SER A 374 -0.55 -6.48 -26.40
CA SER A 374 0.72 -6.71 -27.13
C SER A 374 1.92 -6.78 -26.19
N GLU A 375 1.98 -5.92 -25.17
CA GLU A 375 3.05 -5.93 -24.18
C GLU A 375 2.98 -7.15 -23.24
N ILE A 376 1.77 -7.57 -22.85
CA ILE A 376 1.59 -8.80 -22.05
C ILE A 376 2.03 -10.03 -22.87
N ILE A 377 1.65 -10.10 -24.15
CA ILE A 377 2.11 -11.15 -25.07
C ILE A 377 3.64 -11.13 -25.13
N ARG A 378 4.25 -9.97 -25.37
CA ARG A 378 5.71 -9.81 -25.44
C ARG A 378 6.40 -10.27 -24.16
N LEU A 379 5.85 -9.99 -22.98
CA LEU A 379 6.43 -10.39 -21.69
C LEU A 379 6.30 -11.89 -21.41
N SER A 380 5.30 -12.53 -22.04
CA SER A 380 5.05 -13.97 -21.95
C SER A 380 5.88 -14.76 -22.96
N CYS A 381 6.08 -14.22 -24.17
CA CYS A 381 6.84 -14.85 -25.25
C CYS A 381 8.35 -14.89 -24.97
N GLY A 382 8.99 -16.04 -25.17
CA GLY A 382 10.45 -16.18 -25.04
C GLY A 382 10.94 -16.73 -23.70
N ARG A 383 10.03 -17.18 -22.83
CA ARG A 383 10.36 -18.01 -21.66
C ARG A 383 10.54 -19.45 -22.13
N SER A 384 11.67 -20.07 -21.79
CA SER A 384 11.94 -21.44 -22.25
C SER A 384 11.06 -22.45 -21.51
N ASN A 385 10.53 -23.44 -22.22
CA ASN A 385 9.68 -24.51 -21.66
C ASN A 385 10.34 -25.34 -20.55
N ALA A 386 11.65 -25.19 -20.33
CA ALA A 386 12.39 -25.91 -19.29
C ALA A 386 12.13 -25.35 -17.88
N ASP A 387 11.69 -24.10 -17.76
CA ASP A 387 11.41 -23.45 -16.47
C ASP A 387 9.89 -23.37 -16.26
N ALA A 388 9.26 -24.50 -15.95
CA ALA A 388 7.82 -24.54 -15.65
C ALA A 388 7.42 -23.64 -14.46
N GLU A 389 8.37 -23.31 -13.57
CA GLU A 389 8.21 -22.34 -12.48
C GLU A 389 8.29 -20.86 -12.93
N ALA A 390 8.59 -20.59 -14.20
CA ALA A 390 8.74 -19.24 -14.74
C ALA A 390 7.55 -18.76 -15.58
N ARG A 391 6.38 -19.40 -15.50
CA ARG A 391 5.18 -18.89 -16.20
C ARG A 391 4.79 -17.52 -15.66
N LEU A 392 4.34 -16.64 -16.56
CA LEU A 392 3.79 -15.35 -16.16
C LEU A 392 2.32 -15.56 -15.79
N GLU A 393 1.97 -15.19 -14.57
CA GLU A 393 0.60 -15.08 -14.09
C GLU A 393 0.14 -13.64 -14.31
N VAL A 394 -0.98 -13.47 -15.01
CA VAL A 394 -1.55 -12.17 -15.36
C VAL A 394 -3.00 -12.12 -14.87
N GLU A 395 -3.26 -11.21 -13.95
CA GLU A 395 -4.60 -10.93 -13.45
C GLU A 395 -4.98 -9.50 -13.82
N VAL A 396 -6.09 -9.35 -14.55
CA VAL A 396 -6.63 -8.08 -15.01
C VAL A 396 -8.05 -7.90 -14.49
N ASP A 397 -8.19 -7.04 -13.49
CA ASP A 397 -9.48 -6.69 -12.90
C ASP A 397 -9.90 -5.32 -13.44
N VAL A 398 -10.94 -5.29 -14.28
CA VAL A 398 -11.46 -4.03 -14.82
C VAL A 398 -12.83 -3.73 -14.27
N THR A 399 -12.97 -2.55 -13.66
CA THR A 399 -14.24 -2.05 -13.14
C THR A 399 -14.59 -0.75 -13.84
N VAL A 400 -15.71 -0.72 -14.56
CA VAL A 400 -16.24 0.50 -15.20
C VAL A 400 -17.44 1.00 -14.39
N TRP A 401 -17.31 2.18 -13.79
CA TRP A 401 -18.36 2.88 -13.07
C TRP A 401 -19.04 3.90 -13.99
N MET A 402 -20.37 3.83 -14.07
CA MET A 402 -21.19 4.79 -14.81
C MET A 402 -21.48 6.04 -13.98
N LEU A 403 -21.04 7.20 -14.46
CA LEU A 403 -21.39 8.49 -13.88
C LEU A 403 -22.79 8.93 -14.38
N ASN A 404 -23.72 9.17 -13.46
CA ASN A 404 -25.03 9.82 -13.68
C ASN A 404 -26.11 9.06 -14.49
N CYS A 405 -26.09 7.73 -14.59
CA CYS A 405 -27.12 6.98 -15.33
C CYS A 405 -28.06 6.15 -14.46
N LYS A 406 -29.33 6.08 -14.89
CA LYS A 406 -30.28 5.04 -14.47
C LYS A 406 -29.73 3.70 -14.94
N VAL A 407 -29.62 2.72 -14.04
CA VAL A 407 -29.08 1.37 -14.28
C VAL A 407 -29.49 0.82 -15.65
N THR A 408 -28.61 0.95 -16.64
CA THR A 408 -28.69 0.24 -17.92
C THR A 408 -27.59 -0.79 -17.91
N LYS A 409 -27.94 -2.07 -18.17
CA LYS A 409 -26.99 -3.17 -18.31
C LYS A 409 -26.26 -3.05 -19.65
N ASP A 410 -25.53 -1.96 -19.86
CA ASP A 410 -24.70 -1.82 -21.05
C ASP A 410 -23.36 -2.49 -20.79
N TRP A 411 -23.14 -3.62 -21.47
CA TRP A 411 -21.90 -4.39 -21.44
C TRP A 411 -20.91 -3.94 -22.52
N GLY A 412 -21.28 -3.00 -23.40
CA GLY A 412 -20.46 -2.48 -24.48
C GLY A 412 -19.02 -2.09 -24.11
N PRO A 413 -18.74 -1.40 -22.98
CA PRO A 413 -17.35 -1.14 -22.57
C PRO A 413 -16.58 -2.42 -22.24
N TYR A 414 -17.22 -3.39 -21.59
CA TYR A 414 -16.60 -4.67 -21.23
C TYR A 414 -16.37 -5.55 -22.46
N ASP A 415 -17.32 -5.59 -23.40
CA ASP A 415 -17.17 -6.32 -24.66
C ASP A 415 -15.98 -5.80 -25.48
N HIS A 416 -15.79 -4.47 -25.51
CA HIS A 416 -14.64 -3.85 -26.18
C HIS A 416 -13.30 -4.24 -25.52
N ILE A 417 -13.23 -4.22 -24.18
CA ILE A 417 -12.04 -4.64 -23.44
C ILE A 417 -11.77 -6.13 -23.67
N GLU A 418 -12.80 -6.97 -23.57
CA GLU A 418 -12.69 -8.41 -23.78
C GLU A 418 -12.24 -8.74 -25.20
N GLN A 419 -12.77 -8.04 -26.21
CA GLN A 419 -12.34 -8.21 -27.60
C GLN A 419 -10.86 -7.84 -27.77
N SER A 420 -10.43 -6.71 -27.19
CA SER A 420 -9.04 -6.23 -27.28
C SER A 420 -8.05 -7.16 -26.57
N LEU A 421 -8.47 -7.76 -25.45
CA LEU A 421 -7.64 -8.68 -24.66
C LEU A 421 -7.83 -10.17 -25.02
N SER A 422 -8.75 -10.49 -25.93
CA SER A 422 -9.05 -11.87 -26.35
C SER A 422 -7.83 -12.70 -26.79
N PRO A 423 -6.78 -12.13 -27.44
CA PRO A 423 -5.60 -12.91 -27.80
C PRO A 423 -4.87 -13.54 -26.62
N LEU A 424 -5.01 -13.00 -25.40
CA LEU A 424 -4.39 -13.55 -24.20
C LEU A 424 -4.97 -14.91 -23.79
N ARG A 425 -6.23 -15.20 -24.15
CA ARG A 425 -6.88 -16.49 -23.86
C ARG A 425 -6.34 -17.64 -24.70
N GLU A 426 -5.75 -17.32 -25.85
CA GLU A 426 -5.24 -18.29 -26.80
C GLU A 426 -3.74 -18.58 -26.58
N MET A 427 -3.11 -17.93 -25.60
CA MET A 427 -1.68 -18.09 -25.32
C MET A 427 -1.39 -19.31 -24.45
N ASP A 428 -0.65 -20.26 -25.02
CA ASP A 428 -0.08 -21.36 -24.25
C ASP A 428 0.94 -20.87 -23.21
N GLY A 429 0.76 -21.27 -21.95
CA GLY A 429 1.71 -20.99 -20.87
C GLY A 429 1.51 -19.67 -20.13
N LEU A 430 0.45 -18.92 -20.44
CA LEU A 430 -0.02 -17.76 -19.67
C LEU A 430 -1.16 -18.18 -18.75
N ASP A 431 -1.05 -17.92 -17.44
CA ASP A 431 -2.23 -17.98 -16.56
C ASP A 431 -2.90 -16.61 -16.60
N TYR A 432 -4.09 -16.55 -17.18
CA TYR A 432 -4.79 -15.30 -17.46
C TYR A 432 -6.20 -15.30 -16.88
N ARG A 433 -6.47 -14.30 -16.03
CA ARG A 433 -7.81 -14.05 -15.50
C ARG A 433 -8.23 -12.62 -15.80
N ILE A 434 -9.43 -12.48 -16.36
CA ILE A 434 -10.16 -11.21 -16.39
C ILE A 434 -11.32 -11.32 -15.43
N THR A 435 -11.45 -10.36 -14.52
CA THR A 435 -12.62 -10.23 -13.66
C THR A 435 -13.37 -8.95 -14.00
N PHE A 436 -14.68 -9.09 -14.24
CA PHE A 436 -15.63 -7.99 -14.29
C PHE A 436 -16.58 -8.09 -13.10
N PRO A 437 -17.14 -6.97 -12.59
CA PRO A 437 -18.09 -7.01 -11.49
C PRO A 437 -19.30 -7.89 -11.82
N SER A 438 -19.60 -8.90 -11.00
CA SER A 438 -20.73 -9.81 -11.20
C SER A 438 -22.10 -9.16 -10.96
N GLU A 439 -22.12 -8.06 -10.21
CA GLU A 439 -23.29 -7.23 -9.93
C GLU A 439 -22.89 -5.76 -10.04
N MET A 440 -23.55 -4.99 -10.91
CA MET A 440 -23.47 -3.52 -10.86
C MET A 440 -24.18 -3.09 -9.58
N VAL A 441 -23.43 -2.86 -8.51
CA VAL A 441 -23.99 -2.37 -7.24
C VAL A 441 -24.46 -0.93 -7.48
N PRO A 442 -25.76 -0.62 -7.27
CA PRO A 442 -26.35 0.69 -7.54
C PRO A 442 -25.86 1.81 -6.61
#